data_AF-A0A2G4IJ21-F1
#
_entry.id   AF-A0A2G4IJ21-F1
#
_cell.length_a   1.000
_cell.length_b   1.000
_cell.length_c   1.000
_cell.angle_alpha   90.00
_cell.angle_beta   90.00
_cell.angle_gamma   90.00
#
_symmetry.space_group_name_H-M   'P 1'
#
loop_
_entity.id
_entity.type
_entity.pdbx_description
1 polymer ?
#
loop_
_entity_poly.entity_id
_entity_poly.type
_entity_poly.pdbx_seq_one_letter_code
_entity_poly.pdbx_strand_id
1 'polypeptide(L)'
;MLNRPPLLSDFIPARREALKAGVATAAAFGASAWAMEPREANAAGVDFMDPKTNLLTLLKLQADLSGKDIISGFPGEAWVWMNGQGNTKVFKTYGIGTSRLEDMGDGTWRFYHREVLYYCDPKTGEIINEWTNPFTNKRVEVLHILNDPVNRIYKLKGGMMDPPFPHQIVGDRIVFQLDVLRSTEKNPITRAEYPLQSQQDLYQSGELWAISGSVKEVSDPKVSSAENHTAWARVGMWLPFMEMADRQGVMIYHSQSFKFTKGTSQLPKAIREYTEKNYPQYLEAPKVWKDLRENENTWTYALKKMKEKEAAGKRKPDGSLFSVSTDKI
;
A
#
# COMPACT_ATOMS: atom_id res chain seq x y z
N MET A 1 -8.40 -37.06 48.27
CA MET A 1 -9.09 -35.81 48.66
C MET A 1 -8.27 -34.66 48.13
N LEU A 2 -8.91 -33.82 47.32
CA LEU A 2 -8.31 -32.84 46.44
C LEU A 2 -7.83 -31.60 47.23
N ASN A 3 -6.51 -31.45 47.38
CA ASN A 3 -5.93 -30.23 47.94
C ASN A 3 -5.99 -29.11 46.89
N ARG A 4 -6.98 -28.22 47.05
CA ARG A 4 -7.04 -26.93 46.35
C ARG A 4 -5.82 -26.08 46.75
N PRO A 5 -5.12 -25.43 45.80
CA PRO A 5 -4.19 -24.37 46.14
C PRO A 5 -4.97 -23.12 46.63
N PRO A 6 -4.38 -22.31 47.53
CA PRO A 6 -5.05 -21.17 48.16
C PRO A 6 -5.44 -20.08 47.15
N LEU A 7 -6.53 -19.37 47.48
CA LEU A 7 -7.13 -18.31 46.68
C LEU A 7 -6.30 -17.02 46.74
N LEU A 8 -6.43 -16.22 45.68
CA LEU A 8 -5.68 -14.98 45.44
C LEU A 8 -5.98 -13.82 46.44
N SER A 9 -6.73 -14.06 47.51
CA SER A 9 -7.22 -13.01 48.42
C SER A 9 -6.30 -12.65 49.58
N ASP A 10 -5.24 -13.42 49.85
CA ASP A 10 -4.61 -13.41 51.18
C ASP A 10 -3.31 -12.58 51.29
N PHE A 11 -2.98 -11.76 50.28
CA PHE A 11 -1.89 -10.78 50.39
C PHE A 11 -2.30 -9.43 49.77
N ILE A 12 -2.96 -8.57 50.56
CA ILE A 12 -3.07 -7.14 50.29
C ILE A 12 -2.67 -6.37 51.55
N PRO A 13 -1.59 -5.57 51.53
CA PRO A 13 -1.54 -4.29 52.23
C PRO A 13 -1.96 -3.16 51.27
N ALA A 14 -2.68 -2.19 51.83
CA ALA A 14 -3.44 -1.17 51.14
C ALA A 14 -2.63 -0.14 50.33
N ARG A 15 -3.21 0.20 49.16
CA ARG A 15 -3.17 1.47 48.38
C ARG A 15 -1.80 2.05 47.99
N ARG A 16 -1.47 2.23 46.71
CA ARG A 16 -2.14 2.00 45.41
C ARG A 16 -1.01 1.91 44.38
N GLU A 17 -0.85 0.77 43.72
CA GLU A 17 0.18 0.53 42.70
C GLU A 17 -0.41 -0.15 41.45
N ALA A 18 0.40 -0.09 40.39
CA ALA A 18 0.11 -0.37 39.00
C ALA A 18 0.10 -1.87 38.57
N LEU A 19 -0.58 -2.09 37.43
CA LEU A 19 -0.27 -2.98 36.28
C LEU A 19 -0.58 -4.52 36.25
N LYS A 20 -1.19 -4.89 35.10
CA LYS A 20 -1.27 -6.19 34.34
C LYS A 20 -2.54 -7.05 34.58
N ALA A 21 -3.29 -7.56 33.59
CA ALA A 21 -3.04 -7.74 32.16
C ALA A 21 -4.34 -7.73 31.33
N GLY A 22 -4.23 -7.12 30.15
CA GLY A 22 -5.06 -7.30 28.96
C GLY A 22 -4.28 -6.59 27.87
N VAL A 23 -3.59 -7.35 27.00
CA VAL A 23 -2.66 -6.81 26.01
C VAL A 23 -3.44 -6.01 24.97
N ALA A 24 -3.61 -4.74 25.27
CA ALA A 24 -4.13 -3.69 24.43
C ALA A 24 -3.23 -2.47 24.69
N THR A 25 -2.04 -2.47 24.09
CA THR A 25 -1.21 -1.26 24.07
C THR A 25 -1.44 -0.59 22.73
N ALA A 26 -2.36 0.37 22.77
CA ALA A 26 -2.69 1.30 21.72
C ALA A 26 -1.42 1.85 21.06
N ALA A 27 -1.40 1.81 19.72
CA ALA A 27 -0.56 2.71 18.94
C ALA A 27 -0.97 4.13 19.31
N ALA A 28 -0.14 4.84 20.06
CA ALA A 28 -0.29 6.26 20.26
C ALA A 28 -0.01 6.95 18.92
N PHE A 29 -1.08 7.19 18.16
CA PHE A 29 -1.07 8.20 17.11
C PHE A 29 -0.79 9.54 17.79
N GLY A 30 0.46 9.98 17.71
CA GLY A 30 0.83 11.35 18.06
C GLY A 30 0.21 12.30 17.06
N ALA A 31 -1.08 12.62 17.23
CA ALA A 31 -1.68 13.79 16.63
C ALA A 31 -0.99 15.00 17.24
N SER A 32 0.09 15.46 16.60
CA SER A 32 0.55 16.82 16.80
C SER A 32 -0.51 17.70 16.15
N ALA A 33 -1.52 18.07 16.94
CA ALA A 33 -2.54 19.01 16.57
C ALA A 33 -1.88 20.38 16.39
N TRP A 34 -1.34 20.62 15.20
CA TRP A 34 -1.29 21.98 14.68
C TRP A 34 -2.76 22.36 14.49
N ALA A 35 -3.28 23.16 15.43
CA ALA A 35 -4.56 23.82 15.28
C ALA A 35 -4.46 24.77 14.07
N MET A 36 -4.77 24.25 12.88
CA MET A 36 -5.11 25.05 11.72
C MET A 36 -6.62 25.26 11.76
N GLU A 37 -7.08 26.44 12.16
CA GLU A 37 -8.34 26.95 11.61
C GLU A 37 -8.03 27.67 10.30
N PRO A 38 -8.74 27.31 9.22
CA PRO A 38 -9.73 28.24 8.72
C PRO A 38 -11.02 27.51 8.30
N ARG A 39 -12.13 27.81 8.98
CA ARG A 39 -13.47 27.50 8.45
C ARG A 39 -13.90 28.59 7.49
N GLU A 40 -13.50 28.50 6.23
CA GLU A 40 -14.43 28.94 5.19
C GLU A 40 -15.59 27.94 5.18
N ALA A 41 -16.80 28.41 5.43
CA ALA A 41 -17.99 27.60 5.24
C ALA A 41 -17.97 27.01 3.83
N ASN A 42 -17.98 25.68 3.74
CA ASN A 42 -18.08 24.96 2.47
C ASN A 42 -19.21 25.58 1.62
N ALA A 43 -18.89 26.03 0.40
CA ALA A 43 -19.86 26.64 -0.52
C ALA A 43 -21.05 25.70 -0.84
N ALA A 44 -20.93 24.39 -0.60
CA ALA A 44 -21.98 23.39 -0.77
C ALA A 44 -22.84 23.13 0.48
N GLY A 45 -22.50 23.69 1.65
CA GLY A 45 -23.25 23.47 2.90
C GLY A 45 -23.18 22.03 3.44
N VAL A 46 -22.25 21.21 2.96
CA VAL A 46 -22.04 19.81 3.38
C VAL A 46 -21.07 19.75 4.56
N ASP A 47 -21.45 19.02 5.62
CA ASP A 47 -20.59 18.74 6.78
C ASP A 47 -19.71 17.51 6.52
N PHE A 48 -18.44 17.72 6.18
CA PHE A 48 -17.47 16.64 5.97
C PHE A 48 -16.89 16.06 7.26
N MET A 49 -17.30 16.56 8.43
CA MET A 49 -17.00 15.95 9.73
C MET A 49 -18.06 14.94 10.15
N ASP A 50 -19.26 14.97 9.54
CA ASP A 50 -20.23 13.89 9.66
C ASP A 50 -19.59 12.57 9.15
N PRO A 51 -19.51 11.51 9.99
CA PRO A 51 -18.79 10.29 9.64
C PRO A 51 -19.29 9.63 8.34
N LYS A 52 -20.59 9.68 8.07
CA LYS A 52 -21.17 9.07 6.87
C LYS A 52 -20.78 9.86 5.62
N THR A 53 -20.94 11.18 5.68
CA THR A 53 -20.56 12.09 4.61
C THR A 53 -19.08 11.99 4.30
N ASN A 54 -18.23 11.99 5.34
CA ASN A 54 -16.79 11.83 5.22
C ASN A 54 -16.40 10.52 4.51
N LEU A 55 -16.94 9.39 4.97
CA LEU A 55 -16.69 8.08 4.38
C LEU A 55 -17.12 8.02 2.92
N LEU A 56 -18.36 8.41 2.61
CA LEU A 56 -18.87 8.37 1.25
C LEU A 56 -18.08 9.29 0.31
N THR A 57 -17.60 10.43 0.81
CA THR A 57 -16.74 11.35 0.06
C THR A 57 -15.42 10.66 -0.32
N LEU A 58 -14.74 10.03 0.64
CA LEU A 58 -13.51 9.27 0.36
C LEU A 58 -13.77 8.14 -0.64
N LEU A 59 -14.86 7.39 -0.47
CA LEU A 59 -15.22 6.30 -1.37
C LEU A 59 -15.53 6.76 -2.79
N LYS A 60 -16.23 7.90 -2.98
CA LYS A 60 -16.46 8.51 -4.31
C LYS A 60 -15.14 8.88 -4.99
N LEU A 61 -14.12 9.31 -4.25
CA LEU A 61 -12.80 9.63 -4.80
C LEU A 61 -12.02 8.36 -5.18
N GLN A 62 -12.09 7.32 -4.36
CA GLN A 62 -11.32 6.09 -4.57
C GLN A 62 -11.95 5.10 -5.57
N ALA A 63 -13.28 5.09 -5.70
CA ALA A 63 -14.02 4.12 -6.50
C ALA A 63 -15.40 4.68 -6.94
N ASP A 64 -16.38 3.80 -7.19
CA ASP A 64 -17.76 4.13 -7.57
C ASP A 64 -18.75 3.49 -6.59
N LEU A 65 -19.56 4.31 -5.91
CA LEU A 65 -20.58 3.86 -4.95
C LEU A 65 -21.63 2.93 -5.58
N SER A 66 -21.83 2.97 -6.91
CA SER A 66 -22.75 2.06 -7.59
C SER A 66 -22.20 0.65 -7.74
N GLY A 67 -20.95 0.40 -7.34
CA GLY A 67 -20.27 -0.89 -7.48
C GLY A 67 -19.76 -1.20 -8.88
N LYS A 68 -19.65 -0.21 -9.77
CA LYS A 68 -18.94 -0.34 -11.05
C LYS A 68 -17.43 -0.40 -10.83
N ASP A 69 -16.73 -1.06 -11.73
CA ASP A 69 -15.27 -1.08 -11.74
C ASP A 69 -14.74 0.30 -12.08
N ILE A 70 -13.70 0.72 -11.35
CA ILE A 70 -12.89 1.89 -11.65
C ILE A 70 -11.46 1.43 -11.91
N ILE A 71 -10.86 1.95 -12.97
CA ILE A 71 -9.43 1.80 -13.25
C ILE A 71 -8.72 3.14 -13.03
N SER A 72 -7.52 3.06 -12.48
CA SER A 72 -6.64 4.21 -12.26
C SER A 72 -5.23 3.88 -12.74
N GLY A 73 -4.50 4.89 -13.20
CA GLY A 73 -3.09 4.79 -13.54
C GLY A 73 -2.25 5.69 -12.65
N PHE A 74 -1.09 5.21 -12.21
CA PHE A 74 -0.20 5.93 -11.30
C PHE A 74 1.26 5.89 -11.78
N PRO A 75 1.63 6.70 -12.79
CA PRO A 75 3.02 6.91 -13.16
C PRO A 75 3.82 7.53 -12.01
N GLY A 76 5.08 7.12 -11.89
CA GLY A 76 5.97 7.64 -10.86
C GLY A 76 7.43 7.29 -11.07
N GLU A 77 8.18 7.40 -9.98
CA GLU A 77 9.60 7.08 -9.94
C GLU A 77 9.94 6.32 -8.65
N ALA A 78 10.95 5.46 -8.73
CA ALA A 78 11.51 4.76 -7.58
C ALA A 78 13.00 5.10 -7.43
N TRP A 79 13.38 5.41 -6.19
CA TRP A 79 14.68 5.90 -5.80
C TRP A 79 15.27 5.00 -4.73
N VAL A 80 16.58 4.78 -4.82
CA VAL A 80 17.38 4.25 -3.72
C VAL A 80 17.93 5.44 -2.95
N TRP A 81 17.67 5.49 -1.65
CA TRP A 81 18.24 6.50 -0.75
C TRP A 81 19.12 5.82 0.30
N MET A 82 20.42 6.02 0.21
CA MET A 82 21.41 5.36 1.06
C MET A 82 22.10 6.36 1.99
N ASN A 83 22.25 5.97 3.26
CA ASN A 83 22.88 6.81 4.28
C ASN A 83 24.32 7.16 3.88
N GLY A 84 24.63 8.45 3.79
CA GLY A 84 25.97 8.95 3.45
C GLY A 84 26.42 8.72 2.00
N GLN A 85 25.57 8.15 1.13
CA GLN A 85 25.92 7.83 -0.27
C GLN A 85 25.03 8.54 -1.30
N GLY A 86 24.05 9.33 -0.84
CA GLY A 86 23.14 10.09 -1.70
C GLY A 86 21.91 9.29 -2.12
N ASN A 87 21.26 9.76 -3.18
CA ASN A 87 20.07 9.14 -3.75
C ASN A 87 20.25 8.91 -5.25
N THR A 88 19.67 7.81 -5.74
CA THR A 88 19.75 7.43 -7.15
C THR A 88 18.37 6.99 -7.62
N LYS A 89 17.85 7.62 -8.68
CA LYS A 89 16.69 7.10 -9.39
C LYS A 89 17.07 5.80 -10.08
N VAL A 90 16.45 4.71 -9.66
CA VAL A 90 16.74 3.38 -10.20
C VAL A 90 15.69 2.94 -11.20
N PHE A 91 14.45 3.44 -11.08
CA PHE A 91 13.37 3.12 -12.02
C PHE A 91 12.46 4.33 -12.25
N LYS A 92 11.91 4.42 -13.47
CA LYS A 92 10.56 4.96 -13.64
C LYS A 92 9.57 3.87 -13.25
N THR A 93 8.37 4.23 -12.83
CA THR A 93 7.33 3.26 -12.51
C THR A 93 6.04 3.60 -13.22
N TYR A 94 5.26 2.58 -13.53
CA TYR A 94 3.88 2.76 -13.94
C TYR A 94 3.04 1.67 -13.29
N GLY A 95 2.02 2.08 -12.54
CA GLY A 95 1.07 1.14 -12.01
C GLY A 95 -0.36 1.37 -12.45
N ILE A 96 -1.14 0.31 -12.28
CA ILE A 96 -2.55 0.23 -12.61
C ILE A 96 -3.25 -0.31 -11.37
N GLY A 97 -4.31 0.36 -10.94
CA GLY A 97 -5.16 -0.08 -9.84
C GLY A 97 -6.59 -0.23 -10.34
N THR A 98 -7.23 -1.35 -10.02
CA THR A 98 -8.63 -1.61 -10.38
C THR A 98 -9.45 -1.91 -9.15
N SER A 99 -10.52 -1.15 -8.96
CA SER A 99 -11.30 -1.12 -7.72
C SER A 99 -12.78 -1.31 -7.98
N ARG A 100 -13.47 -1.94 -7.03
CA ARG A 100 -14.93 -2.03 -6.99
C ARG A 100 -15.43 -1.92 -5.55
N LEU A 101 -16.62 -1.34 -5.37
CA LEU A 101 -17.30 -1.28 -4.09
C LEU A 101 -18.48 -2.25 -4.01
N GLU A 102 -18.75 -2.73 -2.80
CA GLU A 102 -19.99 -3.40 -2.42
C GLU A 102 -20.47 -2.79 -1.09
N ASP A 103 -21.69 -2.26 -1.09
CA ASP A 103 -22.40 -1.82 0.12
C ASP A 103 -23.00 -3.04 0.81
N MET A 104 -22.65 -3.26 2.06
CA MET A 104 -23.16 -4.37 2.86
C MET A 104 -24.51 -4.06 3.52
N GLY A 105 -25.01 -2.82 3.42
CA GLY A 105 -26.29 -2.37 3.95
C GLY A 105 -26.30 -2.03 5.44
N ASP A 106 -25.21 -2.30 6.17
CA ASP A 106 -25.06 -2.05 7.61
C ASP A 106 -24.09 -0.89 7.92
N GLY A 107 -23.74 -0.09 6.91
CA GLY A 107 -22.71 0.94 7.02
C GLY A 107 -21.29 0.41 6.81
N THR A 108 -21.15 -0.86 6.41
CA THR A 108 -19.88 -1.46 5.96
C THR A 108 -19.80 -1.45 4.43
N TRP A 109 -18.64 -1.09 3.91
CA TRP A 109 -18.29 -1.18 2.50
C TRP A 109 -17.10 -2.11 2.31
N ARG A 110 -17.25 -3.06 1.39
CA ARG A 110 -16.14 -3.85 0.89
C ARG A 110 -15.52 -3.15 -0.30
N PHE A 111 -14.22 -2.91 -0.21
CA PHE A 111 -13.39 -2.36 -1.28
C PHE A 111 -12.57 -3.50 -1.87
N TYR A 112 -12.97 -3.92 -3.06
CA TYR A 112 -12.29 -4.92 -3.86
C TYR A 112 -11.17 -4.23 -4.62
N HIS A 113 -9.95 -4.74 -4.50
CA HIS A 113 -8.82 -4.13 -5.20
C HIS A 113 -7.80 -5.15 -5.66
N ARG A 114 -7.17 -4.82 -6.77
CA ARG A 114 -5.88 -5.38 -7.18
C ARG A 114 -5.09 -4.29 -7.88
N GLU A 115 -3.79 -4.46 -7.87
CA GLU A 115 -2.87 -3.48 -8.44
C GLU A 115 -1.61 -4.14 -8.98
N VAL A 116 -1.09 -3.56 -10.05
CA VAL A 116 0.22 -3.86 -10.60
C VAL A 116 1.06 -2.60 -10.58
N LEU A 117 2.36 -2.72 -10.30
CA LEU A 117 3.36 -1.69 -10.55
C LEU A 117 4.52 -2.30 -11.33
N TYR A 118 4.72 -1.79 -12.54
CA TYR A 118 5.85 -2.10 -13.38
C TYR A 118 7.04 -1.23 -13.03
N TYR A 119 8.21 -1.86 -13.02
CA TYR A 119 9.49 -1.17 -12.96
C TYR A 119 9.96 -0.96 -14.40
N CYS A 120 10.27 0.28 -14.72
CA CYS A 120 10.66 0.70 -16.04
C CYS A 120 12.08 1.26 -16.02
N ASP A 121 12.75 1.20 -17.16
CA ASP A 121 14.05 1.82 -17.35
C ASP A 121 13.98 3.32 -16.98
N PRO A 122 14.89 3.83 -16.14
CA PRO A 122 14.82 5.21 -15.64
C PRO A 122 15.06 6.26 -16.74
N LYS A 123 15.66 5.89 -17.87
CA LYS A 123 15.89 6.77 -19.02
C LYS A 123 14.72 6.68 -20.00
N THR A 124 14.47 5.50 -20.57
CA THR A 124 13.50 5.29 -21.66
C THR A 124 12.05 5.21 -21.17
N GLY A 125 11.82 4.68 -19.96
CA GLY A 125 10.48 4.40 -19.45
C GLY A 125 9.87 3.08 -19.95
N GLU A 126 10.64 2.27 -20.67
CA GLU A 126 10.22 0.92 -21.09
C GLU A 126 10.15 -0.03 -19.90
N ILE A 127 9.15 -0.92 -19.87
CA ILE A 127 9.04 -1.94 -18.83
C ILE A 127 10.22 -2.92 -18.98
N ILE A 128 10.95 -3.17 -17.89
CA ILE A 128 12.15 -4.01 -17.89
C ILE A 128 11.95 -5.26 -17.04
N ASN A 129 12.38 -6.41 -17.58
CA ASN A 129 12.36 -7.68 -16.84
C ASN A 129 13.70 -7.97 -16.15
N GLU A 130 14.74 -7.22 -16.47
CA GLU A 130 16.10 -7.41 -15.97
C GLU A 130 16.76 -6.04 -15.76
N TRP A 131 17.55 -5.90 -14.70
CA TRP A 131 18.15 -4.64 -14.29
C TRP A 131 19.59 -4.87 -13.82
N THR A 132 20.52 -4.04 -14.29
CA THR A 132 21.88 -4.00 -13.74
C THR A 132 21.86 -3.12 -12.50
N ASN A 133 22.01 -3.73 -11.33
CA ASN A 133 22.05 -3.02 -10.06
C ASN A 133 23.37 -2.22 -9.96
N PRO A 134 23.35 -0.88 -9.95
CA PRO A 134 24.55 -0.05 -9.92
C PRO A 134 25.31 -0.13 -8.59
N PHE A 135 24.71 -0.73 -7.56
CA PHE A 135 25.30 -0.87 -6.22
C PHE A 135 25.96 -2.23 -6.01
N THR A 136 25.62 -3.24 -6.81
CA THR A 136 26.21 -4.58 -6.71
C THR A 136 26.90 -5.02 -8.00
N ASN A 137 26.73 -4.27 -9.09
CA ASN A 137 27.13 -4.62 -10.46
C ASN A 137 26.56 -5.95 -10.96
N LYS A 138 25.58 -6.52 -10.24
CA LYS A 138 24.88 -7.73 -10.66
C LYS A 138 23.72 -7.37 -11.57
N ARG A 139 23.55 -8.14 -12.63
CA ARG A 139 22.33 -8.14 -13.43
C ARG A 139 21.32 -9.06 -12.76
N VAL A 140 20.16 -8.54 -12.40
CA VAL A 140 19.10 -9.25 -11.69
C VAL A 140 17.80 -9.25 -12.46
N GLU A 141 17.02 -10.32 -12.35
CA GLU A 141 15.63 -10.38 -12.76
C GLU A 141 14.81 -9.41 -11.89
N VAL A 142 13.99 -8.60 -12.55
CA VAL A 142 13.10 -7.64 -11.91
C VAL A 142 11.81 -8.34 -11.51
N LEU A 143 11.44 -8.23 -10.23
CA LEU A 143 10.10 -8.59 -9.79
C LEU A 143 9.21 -7.34 -9.77
N HIS A 144 8.28 -7.24 -10.72
CA HIS A 144 7.19 -6.27 -10.67
C HIS A 144 6.28 -6.53 -9.46
N ILE A 145 5.60 -5.49 -8.97
CA ILE A 145 4.61 -5.65 -7.91
C ILE A 145 3.32 -6.13 -8.56
N LEU A 146 2.83 -7.29 -8.13
CA LEU A 146 1.63 -7.94 -8.65
C LEU A 146 0.74 -8.29 -7.46
N ASN A 147 0.03 -7.31 -6.89
CA ASN A 147 -0.77 -7.54 -5.69
C ASN A 147 -2.22 -7.88 -6.10
N ASP A 148 -2.65 -9.12 -5.84
CA ASP A 148 -4.04 -9.55 -6.05
C ASP A 148 -4.48 -10.60 -5.01
N PRO A 149 -5.37 -10.25 -4.05
CA PRO A 149 -6.04 -8.97 -3.87
C PRO A 149 -5.32 -8.02 -2.89
N VAL A 150 -5.80 -6.78 -2.84
CA VAL A 150 -5.48 -5.76 -1.82
C VAL A 150 -6.78 -5.18 -1.25
N ASN A 151 -7.64 -6.06 -0.76
CA ASN A 151 -8.97 -5.68 -0.29
C ASN A 151 -8.92 -4.81 0.96
N ARG A 152 -9.93 -3.95 1.13
CA ARG A 152 -10.16 -3.17 2.36
C ARG A 152 -11.61 -3.27 2.81
N ILE A 153 -11.83 -3.14 4.10
CA ILE A 153 -13.17 -2.96 4.68
C ILE A 153 -13.21 -1.57 5.26
N TYR A 154 -14.16 -0.76 4.80
CA TYR A 154 -14.49 0.52 5.41
C TYR A 154 -15.76 0.35 6.24
N LYS A 155 -15.72 0.78 7.49
CA LYS A 155 -16.91 0.76 8.37
C LYS A 155 -17.24 2.18 8.77
N LEU A 156 -18.52 2.47 8.91
CA LEU A 156 -18.97 3.71 9.52
C LEU A 156 -18.63 3.78 11.02
N LYS A 157 -18.54 2.63 11.69
CA LYS A 157 -18.18 2.51 13.11
C LYS A 157 -17.57 1.13 13.43
N GLY A 158 -16.64 1.07 14.38
CA GLY A 158 -16.04 -0.17 14.87
C GLY A 158 -15.05 -0.83 13.90
N GLY A 159 -14.54 -0.06 12.94
CA GLY A 159 -13.42 -0.41 12.08
C GLY A 159 -12.07 -0.10 12.73
N MET A 160 -10.99 -0.55 12.09
CA MET A 160 -9.62 -0.21 12.50
C MET A 160 -9.33 1.30 12.32
N MET A 161 -9.98 1.92 11.34
CA MET A 161 -9.98 3.36 11.09
C MET A 161 -11.44 3.76 10.86
N ASP A 162 -12.07 4.37 11.88
CA ASP A 162 -13.43 4.90 11.77
C ASP A 162 -13.40 6.32 11.19
N PRO A 163 -14.36 6.69 10.32
CA PRO A 163 -14.53 8.06 9.91
C PRO A 163 -14.91 8.96 11.11
N PRO A 164 -14.60 10.28 11.06
CA PRO A 164 -14.08 10.99 9.90
C PRO A 164 -12.58 10.78 9.67
N PHE A 165 -12.23 10.44 8.42
CA PHE A 165 -10.86 10.43 7.94
C PHE A 165 -10.31 11.87 7.88
N PRO A 166 -9.03 12.09 8.24
CA PRO A 166 -8.39 13.40 8.18
C PRO A 166 -8.45 13.99 6.78
N HIS A 167 -8.88 15.24 6.69
CA HIS A 167 -8.97 15.97 5.43
C HIS A 167 -8.78 17.47 5.63
N GLN A 168 -8.44 18.15 4.54
CA GLN A 168 -8.35 19.60 4.45
C GLN A 168 -9.19 20.09 3.28
N ILE A 169 -9.75 21.29 3.41
CA ILE A 169 -10.54 21.94 2.36
C ILE A 169 -9.96 23.33 2.11
N VAL A 170 -9.68 23.64 0.84
CA VAL A 170 -9.28 24.97 0.39
C VAL A 170 -10.04 25.26 -0.91
N GLY A 171 -10.93 26.25 -0.88
CA GLY A 171 -11.83 26.54 -2.01
C GLY A 171 -12.65 25.31 -2.43
N ASP A 172 -12.65 24.97 -3.71
CA ASP A 172 -13.34 23.79 -4.24
C ASP A 172 -12.50 22.50 -4.16
N ARG A 173 -11.43 22.45 -3.38
CA ARG A 173 -10.56 21.26 -3.27
C ARG A 173 -10.68 20.66 -1.88
N ILE A 174 -11.02 19.38 -1.82
CA ILE A 174 -10.85 18.55 -0.62
C ILE A 174 -9.66 17.61 -0.82
N VAL A 175 -8.86 17.41 0.23
CA VAL A 175 -7.72 16.50 0.25
C VAL A 175 -7.79 15.63 1.50
N PHE A 176 -7.93 14.32 1.33
CA PHE A 176 -7.77 13.35 2.41
C PHE A 176 -6.30 12.99 2.56
N GLN A 177 -5.80 13.03 3.79
CA GLN A 177 -4.45 12.58 4.13
C GLN A 177 -4.54 11.26 4.88
N LEU A 178 -3.96 10.21 4.29
CA LEU A 178 -3.89 8.88 4.91
C LEU A 178 -2.43 8.48 5.00
N ASP A 179 -1.97 8.19 6.22
CA ASP A 179 -0.59 7.79 6.49
C ASP A 179 -0.60 6.43 7.18
N VAL A 180 -0.03 5.41 6.53
CA VAL A 180 0.07 4.05 7.05
C VAL A 180 1.53 3.68 7.22
N LEU A 181 1.99 3.73 8.47
CA LEU A 181 3.35 3.36 8.85
C LEU A 181 3.33 1.98 9.52
N ARG A 182 4.20 1.09 9.03
CA ARG A 182 4.36 -0.30 9.49
C ARG A 182 5.82 -0.53 9.85
N SER A 183 6.08 -1.08 11.02
CA SER A 183 7.44 -1.30 11.52
C SER A 183 7.56 -2.37 12.61
N THR A 184 6.46 -3.07 12.94
CA THR A 184 6.41 -4.02 14.07
C THR A 184 6.00 -5.42 13.65
N GLU A 185 5.50 -5.57 12.42
CA GLU A 185 5.11 -6.85 11.85
C GLU A 185 6.34 -7.69 11.49
N LYS A 186 6.21 -9.02 11.57
CA LYS A 186 7.27 -9.92 11.12
C LYS A 186 7.39 -9.85 9.60
N ASN A 187 8.63 -9.73 9.11
CA ASN A 187 8.94 -9.88 7.70
C ASN A 187 8.78 -11.37 7.32
N PRO A 188 7.96 -11.73 6.31
CA PRO A 188 7.84 -13.13 5.88
C PRO A 188 9.14 -13.68 5.27
N ILE A 189 10.08 -12.81 4.86
CA ILE A 189 11.40 -13.18 4.37
C ILE A 189 12.43 -12.90 5.47
N THR A 190 12.89 -13.94 6.15
CA THR A 190 13.86 -13.78 7.25
C THR A 190 15.30 -13.60 6.74
N ARG A 191 16.13 -12.87 7.49
CA ARG A 191 17.57 -12.74 7.19
C ARG A 191 18.30 -14.08 7.30
N ALA A 192 17.89 -14.94 8.22
CA ALA A 192 18.51 -16.23 8.44
C ALA A 192 18.40 -17.15 7.21
N GLU A 193 17.23 -17.16 6.55
CA GLU A 193 16.99 -17.99 5.36
C GLU A 193 17.41 -17.29 4.05
N TYR A 194 17.30 -15.97 4.01
CA TYR A 194 17.49 -15.15 2.81
C TYR A 194 18.35 -13.90 3.07
N PRO A 195 19.64 -14.09 3.41
CA PRO A 195 20.52 -13.00 3.84
C PRO A 195 20.83 -11.96 2.76
N LEU A 196 20.65 -12.27 1.47
CA LEU A 196 20.83 -11.29 0.39
C LEU A 196 19.57 -10.47 0.12
N GLN A 197 18.40 -11.08 0.31
CA GLN A 197 17.10 -10.53 -0.11
C GLN A 197 16.37 -9.79 1.03
N SER A 198 16.72 -10.05 2.28
CA SER A 198 16.07 -9.44 3.44
C SER A 198 16.99 -8.49 4.19
N GLN A 199 16.63 -7.21 4.29
CA GLN A 199 17.39 -6.26 5.10
C GLN A 199 17.27 -6.52 6.61
N GLN A 200 16.12 -7.03 7.07
CA GLN A 200 15.79 -7.17 8.49
C GLN A 200 14.57 -8.10 8.70
N ASP A 201 14.44 -8.65 9.89
CA ASP A 201 13.37 -9.61 10.24
C ASP A 201 12.03 -8.94 10.58
N LEU A 202 12.00 -7.62 10.72
CA LEU A 202 10.78 -6.84 10.88
C LEU A 202 10.43 -6.12 9.58
N TYR A 203 9.18 -6.22 9.18
CA TYR A 203 8.68 -5.50 8.02
C TYR A 203 8.63 -3.99 8.31
N GLN A 204 9.16 -3.18 7.40
CA GLN A 204 9.12 -1.73 7.51
C GLN A 204 8.66 -1.08 6.21
N SER A 205 7.60 -0.28 6.28
CA SER A 205 7.11 0.54 5.18
C SER A 205 6.34 1.75 5.69
N GLY A 206 6.31 2.81 4.90
CA GLY A 206 5.34 3.89 5.02
C GLY A 206 4.64 4.06 3.69
N GLU A 207 3.32 4.12 3.72
CA GLU A 207 2.48 4.46 2.58
C GLU A 207 1.75 5.77 2.92
N LEU A 208 1.92 6.79 2.07
CA LEU A 208 1.46 8.16 2.31
C LEU A 208 0.60 8.59 1.13
N TRP A 209 -0.64 8.96 1.39
CA TRP A 209 -1.59 9.37 0.35
C TRP A 209 -2.14 10.77 0.63
N ALA A 210 -2.19 11.59 -0.43
CA ALA A 210 -3.00 12.78 -0.50
C ALA A 210 -4.03 12.59 -1.63
N ILE A 211 -5.25 12.21 -1.27
CA ILE A 211 -6.35 11.89 -2.21
C ILE A 211 -7.22 13.12 -2.36
N SER A 212 -7.31 13.68 -3.57
CA SER A 212 -7.93 14.98 -3.78
C SER A 212 -9.02 14.97 -4.85
N GLY A 213 -10.01 15.84 -4.68
CA GLY A 213 -11.08 16.05 -5.67
C GLY A 213 -11.87 17.33 -5.43
N SER A 214 -12.89 17.56 -6.27
CA SER A 214 -13.74 18.74 -6.17
C SER A 214 -14.75 18.61 -5.03
N VAL A 215 -14.88 19.64 -4.19
CA VAL A 215 -15.89 19.71 -3.13
C VAL A 215 -17.30 19.69 -3.73
N LYS A 216 -17.53 20.47 -4.80
CA LYS A 216 -18.81 20.51 -5.51
C LYS A 216 -19.21 19.13 -6.05
N GLU A 217 -18.26 18.43 -6.69
CA GLU A 217 -18.52 17.13 -7.30
C GLU A 217 -18.85 16.06 -6.25
N VAL A 218 -18.04 15.94 -5.20
CA VAL A 218 -18.27 14.92 -4.17
C VAL A 218 -19.53 15.19 -3.33
N SER A 219 -19.91 16.46 -3.21
CA SER A 219 -21.14 16.89 -2.53
C SER A 219 -22.41 16.61 -3.33
N ASP A 220 -22.33 16.41 -4.64
CA ASP A 220 -23.51 16.12 -5.46
C ASP A 220 -24.02 14.69 -5.16
N PRO A 221 -25.26 14.54 -4.67
CA PRO A 221 -25.84 13.22 -4.39
C PRO A 221 -26.05 12.36 -5.65
N LYS A 222 -26.05 12.97 -6.86
CA LYS A 222 -26.15 12.25 -8.13
C LYS A 222 -24.81 11.67 -8.59
N VAL A 223 -23.70 12.11 -8.02
CA VAL A 223 -22.36 11.61 -8.35
C VAL A 223 -22.05 10.40 -7.48
N SER A 224 -21.89 9.23 -8.11
CA SER A 224 -21.48 7.98 -7.44
C SER A 224 -19.97 7.75 -7.48
N SER A 225 -19.27 8.35 -8.44
CA SER A 225 -17.81 8.30 -8.61
C SER A 225 -17.34 9.68 -9.05
N ALA A 226 -16.49 10.31 -8.25
CA ALA A 226 -15.91 11.61 -8.56
C ALA A 226 -14.54 11.45 -9.22
N GLU A 227 -14.15 12.40 -10.06
CA GLU A 227 -12.77 12.53 -10.52
C GLU A 227 -11.83 12.69 -9.32
N ASN A 228 -10.64 12.09 -9.41
CA ASN A 228 -9.64 12.21 -8.36
C ASN A 228 -8.24 12.38 -8.94
N HIS A 229 -7.45 13.15 -8.20
CA HIS A 229 -6.00 13.13 -8.28
C HIS A 229 -5.44 12.71 -6.92
N THR A 230 -4.56 11.71 -6.92
CA THR A 230 -3.89 11.25 -5.69
C THR A 230 -2.39 11.38 -5.84
N ALA A 231 -1.74 12.13 -4.95
CA ALA A 231 -0.30 12.00 -4.75
C ALA A 231 -0.05 10.82 -3.80
N TRP A 232 0.84 9.91 -4.19
CA TRP A 232 1.22 8.76 -3.39
C TRP A 232 2.73 8.72 -3.22
N ALA A 233 3.18 8.58 -1.99
CA ALA A 233 4.57 8.28 -1.69
C ALA A 233 4.67 7.00 -0.87
N ARG A 234 5.76 6.27 -1.09
CA ARG A 234 6.11 5.11 -0.27
C ARG A 234 7.56 5.16 0.15
N VAL A 235 7.80 4.82 1.40
CA VAL A 235 9.14 4.49 1.90
C VAL A 235 9.13 3.01 2.26
N GLY A 236 10.19 2.28 1.93
CA GLY A 236 10.26 0.86 2.25
C GLY A 236 11.65 0.29 2.23
N MET A 237 11.75 -0.94 2.71
CA MET A 237 12.96 -1.75 2.57
C MET A 237 13.33 -1.96 1.09
N TRP A 238 14.59 -2.34 0.82
CA TRP A 238 15.06 -2.87 -0.45
C TRP A 238 14.15 -3.98 -0.94
N LEU A 239 13.87 -3.96 -2.23
CA LEU A 239 13.12 -5.03 -2.86
C LEU A 239 13.97 -6.30 -2.83
N PRO A 240 13.38 -7.49 -2.55
CA PRO A 240 14.12 -8.74 -2.46
C PRO A 240 15.04 -9.02 -3.66
N PHE A 241 14.61 -8.71 -4.87
CA PHE A 241 15.39 -8.96 -6.09
C PHE A 241 16.61 -8.05 -6.26
N MET A 242 16.69 -6.94 -5.52
CA MET A 242 17.84 -6.05 -5.58
C MET A 242 19.08 -6.67 -4.93
N GLU A 243 18.89 -7.64 -4.02
CA GLU A 243 19.97 -8.35 -3.31
C GLU A 243 20.95 -7.38 -2.60
N MET A 244 20.39 -6.38 -1.90
CA MET A 244 21.11 -5.30 -1.22
C MET A 244 21.01 -5.36 0.31
N ALA A 245 20.62 -6.50 0.90
CA ALA A 245 20.27 -6.65 2.32
C ALA A 245 21.27 -6.08 3.33
N ASP A 246 22.58 -6.11 3.05
CA ASP A 246 23.62 -5.62 3.97
C ASP A 246 23.88 -4.10 3.85
N ARG A 247 23.16 -3.41 2.97
CA ARG A 247 23.27 -1.97 2.76
C ARG A 247 22.23 -1.22 3.57
N GLN A 248 22.66 -0.16 4.26
CA GLN A 248 21.76 0.76 4.94
C GLN A 248 21.08 1.71 3.94
N GLY A 249 19.76 1.86 4.08
CA GLY A 249 18.97 2.79 3.30
C GLY A 249 17.57 2.25 3.05
N VAL A 250 16.82 3.00 2.24
CA VAL A 250 15.41 2.74 1.92
C VAL A 250 15.11 3.02 0.45
N MET A 251 14.12 2.31 -0.07
CA MET A 251 13.43 2.69 -1.29
C MET A 251 12.48 3.86 -1.02
N ILE A 252 12.46 4.84 -1.92
CA ILE A 252 11.45 5.90 -1.95
C ILE A 252 10.71 5.83 -3.28
N TYR A 253 9.40 5.89 -3.23
CA TYR A 253 8.52 5.98 -4.39
C TYR A 253 7.73 7.27 -4.31
N HIS A 254 7.44 7.85 -5.46
CA HIS A 254 6.49 8.94 -5.58
C HIS A 254 5.77 8.85 -6.92
N SER A 255 4.44 8.84 -6.88
CA SER A 255 3.58 8.74 -8.06
C SER A 255 2.44 9.76 -8.01
N GLN A 256 1.95 10.10 -9.19
CA GLN A 256 0.73 10.89 -9.37
C GLN A 256 -0.32 9.97 -10.01
N SER A 257 -1.38 9.69 -9.27
CA SER A 257 -2.45 8.78 -9.68
C SER A 257 -3.68 9.54 -10.14
N PHE A 258 -4.32 9.00 -11.18
CA PHE A 258 -5.53 9.54 -11.78
C PHE A 258 -6.56 8.43 -11.97
N LYS A 259 -7.81 8.74 -11.66
CA LYS A 259 -8.94 7.91 -12.05
C LYS A 259 -9.17 8.04 -13.56
N PHE A 260 -9.47 6.93 -14.24
CA PHE A 260 -9.75 6.94 -15.68
C PHE A 260 -11.24 6.72 -15.94
N THR A 261 -11.97 7.82 -16.13
CA THR A 261 -13.42 7.82 -16.40
C THR A 261 -13.82 7.26 -17.77
N LYS A 262 -12.86 7.09 -18.70
CA LYS A 262 -13.01 6.41 -20.00
C LYS A 262 -12.35 5.03 -20.02
N GLY A 263 -12.08 4.46 -18.84
CA GLY A 263 -11.57 3.11 -18.69
C GLY A 263 -10.14 2.91 -19.20
N THR A 264 -9.84 1.70 -19.65
CA THR A 264 -8.49 1.27 -20.09
C THR A 264 -7.94 2.09 -21.26
N SER A 265 -8.79 2.76 -22.03
CA SER A 265 -8.38 3.60 -23.16
C SER A 265 -7.49 4.79 -22.76
N GLN A 266 -7.51 5.20 -21.49
CA GLN A 266 -6.67 6.28 -20.97
C GLN A 266 -5.28 5.81 -20.50
N LEU A 267 -5.02 4.51 -20.48
CA LEU A 267 -3.68 3.99 -20.23
C LEU A 267 -2.75 4.33 -21.42
N PRO A 268 -1.46 4.65 -21.16
CA PRO A 268 -0.46 4.72 -22.21
C PRO A 268 -0.44 3.42 -23.02
N LYS A 269 -0.43 3.54 -24.35
CA LYS A 269 -0.57 2.41 -25.26
C LYS A 269 0.36 1.25 -24.94
N ALA A 270 1.66 1.53 -24.73
CA ALA A 270 2.65 0.50 -24.43
C ALA A 270 2.38 -0.24 -23.10
N ILE A 271 1.92 0.49 -22.07
CA ILE A 271 1.53 -0.11 -20.79
C ILE A 271 0.30 -0.99 -20.99
N ARG A 272 -0.73 -0.47 -21.66
CA ARG A 272 -1.97 -1.21 -21.93
C ARG A 272 -1.69 -2.51 -22.68
N GLU A 273 -0.97 -2.44 -23.79
CA GLU A 273 -0.64 -3.62 -24.61
C GLU A 273 0.21 -4.64 -23.84
N TYR A 274 1.15 -4.18 -23.02
CA TYR A 274 1.93 -5.07 -22.16
C TYR A 274 1.06 -5.75 -21.10
N THR A 275 0.16 -5.00 -20.45
CA THR A 275 -0.78 -5.55 -19.45
C THR A 275 -1.77 -6.51 -20.09
N GLU A 276 -2.38 -6.18 -21.22
CA GLU A 276 -3.29 -7.06 -21.97
C GLU A 276 -2.61 -8.40 -22.30
N LYS A 277 -1.33 -8.37 -22.70
CA LYS A 277 -0.57 -9.56 -23.07
C LYS A 277 -0.15 -10.42 -21.86
N ASN A 278 0.36 -9.80 -20.80
CA ASN A 278 1.06 -10.52 -19.73
C ASN A 278 0.26 -10.64 -18.43
N TYR A 279 -0.63 -9.68 -18.18
CA TYR A 279 -1.31 -9.49 -16.90
C TYR A 279 -2.76 -8.98 -17.07
N PRO A 280 -3.59 -9.57 -17.95
CA PRO A 280 -4.89 -9.00 -18.32
C PRO A 280 -5.85 -8.86 -17.14
N GLN A 281 -5.69 -9.68 -16.10
CA GLN A 281 -6.53 -9.63 -14.91
C GLN A 281 -6.44 -8.31 -14.13
N TYR A 282 -5.38 -7.52 -14.32
CA TYR A 282 -5.21 -6.21 -13.68
C TYR A 282 -5.94 -5.07 -14.39
N LEU A 283 -6.70 -5.37 -15.44
CA LEU A 283 -7.59 -4.43 -16.13
C LEU A 283 -9.04 -4.50 -15.62
N GLU A 284 -9.32 -5.38 -14.65
CA GLU A 284 -10.63 -5.56 -14.02
C GLU A 284 -10.52 -5.74 -12.51
N ALA A 285 -11.47 -5.19 -11.75
CA ALA A 285 -11.50 -5.37 -10.31
C ALA A 285 -11.81 -6.84 -9.94
N PRO A 286 -11.34 -7.33 -8.76
CA PRO A 286 -11.72 -8.66 -8.28
C PRO A 286 -13.25 -8.80 -8.19
N LYS A 287 -13.77 -9.92 -8.71
CA LYS A 287 -15.22 -10.20 -8.72
C LYS A 287 -15.71 -10.97 -7.49
N VAL A 288 -14.79 -11.60 -6.75
CA VAL A 288 -15.06 -12.44 -5.58
C VAL A 288 -14.31 -11.89 -4.38
N TRP A 289 -15.00 -11.78 -3.24
CA TRP A 289 -14.39 -11.31 -2.01
C TRP A 289 -13.47 -12.41 -1.46
N LYS A 290 -12.23 -12.03 -1.20
CA LYS A 290 -11.28 -12.85 -0.44
C LYS A 290 -11.04 -12.21 0.91
N ASP A 291 -10.80 -13.03 1.91
CA ASP A 291 -10.55 -12.56 3.27
C ASP A 291 -9.32 -11.64 3.32
N LEU A 292 -9.31 -10.63 4.21
CA LEU A 292 -8.19 -9.70 4.32
C LEU A 292 -6.85 -10.39 4.64
N ARG A 293 -6.88 -11.58 5.26
CA ARG A 293 -5.70 -12.42 5.50
C ARG A 293 -5.08 -12.99 4.23
N GLU A 294 -5.83 -13.01 3.13
CA GLU A 294 -5.36 -13.44 1.81
C GLU A 294 -4.81 -12.30 0.98
N ASN A 295 -4.83 -11.06 1.47
CA ASN A 295 -4.22 -9.93 0.76
C ASN A 295 -2.73 -10.21 0.52
N GLU A 296 -2.29 -9.98 -0.71
CA GLU A 296 -0.90 -10.17 -1.10
C GLU A 296 -0.15 -8.83 -1.07
N ASN A 297 1.11 -8.86 -0.67
CA ASN A 297 2.03 -7.75 -0.80
C ASN A 297 3.33 -8.19 -1.48
N THR A 298 4.18 -7.21 -1.81
CA THR A 298 5.46 -7.45 -2.49
C THR A 298 6.34 -8.49 -1.79
N TRP A 299 6.31 -8.58 -0.46
CA TRP A 299 7.15 -9.51 0.31
C TRP A 299 6.59 -10.94 0.31
N THR A 300 5.28 -11.12 0.48
CA THR A 300 4.66 -12.45 0.40
C THR A 300 4.75 -13.01 -1.03
N TYR A 301 4.57 -12.15 -2.04
CA TYR A 301 4.76 -12.51 -3.44
C TYR A 301 6.22 -12.89 -3.75
N ALA A 302 7.19 -12.07 -3.31
CA ALA A 302 8.60 -12.35 -3.51
C ALA A 302 9.02 -13.67 -2.83
N LEU A 303 8.55 -13.94 -1.62
CA LEU A 303 8.81 -15.21 -0.93
C LEU A 303 8.31 -16.41 -1.76
N LYS A 304 7.10 -16.32 -2.32
CA LYS A 304 6.56 -17.36 -3.21
C LYS A 304 7.47 -17.59 -4.41
N LYS A 305 7.92 -16.52 -5.08
CA LYS A 305 8.84 -16.61 -6.22
C LYS A 305 10.22 -17.18 -5.85
N MET A 306 10.73 -16.81 -4.68
CA MET A 306 11.99 -17.35 -4.17
C MET A 306 11.89 -18.85 -3.92
N LYS A 307 10.82 -19.30 -3.25
CA LYS A 307 10.55 -20.73 -3.02
C LYS A 307 10.37 -21.53 -4.31
N GLU A 308 9.65 -20.98 -5.29
CA GLU A 308 9.51 -21.58 -6.64
C GLU A 308 10.88 -21.78 -7.31
N LYS A 309 11.76 -20.78 -7.22
CA LYS A 309 13.13 -20.85 -7.76
C LYS A 309 14.00 -21.86 -7.02
N GLU A 310 13.89 -21.95 -5.70
CA GLU A 310 14.60 -22.93 -4.89
C GLU A 310 14.19 -24.36 -5.22
N ALA A 311 12.89 -24.62 -5.32
CA ALA A 311 12.35 -25.92 -5.73
C ALA A 311 12.84 -26.32 -7.13
N ALA A 312 13.10 -25.34 -8.00
CA ALA A 312 13.68 -25.54 -9.32
C ALA A 312 15.23 -25.57 -9.35
N GLY A 313 15.90 -25.59 -8.18
CA GLY A 313 17.36 -25.63 -8.08
C GLY A 313 18.08 -24.39 -8.59
N LYS A 314 17.42 -23.21 -8.56
CA LYS A 314 17.95 -21.95 -9.14
C LYS A 314 18.75 -21.09 -8.17
N ARG A 315 18.90 -21.51 -6.90
CA ARG A 315 19.77 -20.81 -5.92
C ARG A 315 21.23 -20.99 -6.34
N LYS A 316 21.91 -19.88 -6.64
CA LYS A 316 23.32 -19.89 -7.03
C LYS A 316 24.25 -20.12 -5.84
N PRO A 317 25.52 -20.50 -6.07
CA PRO A 317 26.50 -20.71 -5.00
C PRO A 317 26.71 -19.50 -4.08
N ASP A 318 26.55 -18.28 -4.62
CA ASP A 318 26.62 -17.03 -3.86
C ASP A 318 25.33 -16.71 -3.08
N GLY A 319 24.34 -17.61 -3.10
CA GLY A 319 23.03 -17.42 -2.46
C GLY A 319 22.03 -16.61 -3.29
N SER A 320 22.41 -16.13 -4.48
CA SER A 320 21.53 -15.34 -5.34
C SER A 320 20.39 -16.19 -5.89
N LEU A 321 19.19 -15.61 -5.91
CA LEU A 321 18.00 -16.18 -6.55
C LEU A 321 17.56 -15.35 -7.77
N PHE A 322 18.08 -14.13 -7.90
CA PHE A 322 17.65 -13.20 -8.93
C PHE A 322 18.71 -12.87 -9.96
N SER A 323 19.99 -13.15 -9.70
CA SER A 323 21.02 -12.84 -10.69
C SER A 323 20.84 -13.64 -11.98
N VAL A 324 21.01 -12.96 -13.10
CA VAL A 324 20.99 -13.56 -14.44
C VAL A 324 22.43 -13.90 -14.83
N SER A 325 22.65 -15.08 -15.43
CA SER A 325 23.99 -15.43 -15.93
C SER A 325 24.41 -14.47 -17.04
N THR A 326 25.65 -13.99 -17.00
CA THR A 326 26.23 -13.10 -18.01
C THR A 326 26.66 -13.83 -19.29
N ASP A 327 26.34 -15.12 -19.43
CA ASP A 327 26.86 -16.02 -20.48
C ASP A 327 26.28 -15.77 -21.89
N LYS A 328 25.76 -14.57 -22.16
CA LYS A 328 25.39 -14.12 -23.51
C LYS A 328 25.74 -12.65 -23.69
N ILE A 329 26.99 -12.39 -24.06
CA ILE A 329 27.36 -11.27 -24.92
C ILE A 329 27.99 -11.86 -26.17
#